data_AF-A0A559QTQ2-F1
#
_entry.id   AF-A0A559QTQ2-F1
#
_cell.length_a   1.000
_cell.length_b   1.000
_cell.length_c   1.000
_cell.angle_alpha   90.00
_cell.angle_beta   90.00
_cell.angle_gamma   90.00
#
_symmetry.space_group_name_H-M   'P 1'
#
loop_
_entity.id
_entity.type
_entity.pdbx_description
1 polymer ?
#
loop_
_entity_poly.entity_id
_entity_poly.type
_entity_poly.pdbx_seq_one_letter_code
_entity_poly.pdbx_strand_id
1 'polypeptide(L)'
;MRKISTQILLLVCMTLGLSHWAAAAKLSNQQQVADCKFTKSGSWWNTAYSSLPASIANNPVTGSPEFCEFYQFAQDWFLYLISPSANNKKIANWQDPQQYPLLETAGTNSCDAEFPKNAFNLRTVKSSDPGGEFVLPERIDQAGGVYAIYDQQGNVVFYEVRFSKNLCDYKKIQLANNFPGKTAELKMAWRILTKKDKKSDYYTTKAKINGKNYTLGLIGWHIVVAADNHPEMVWITMDHKGNAVECDAINGQQTGYDFTSANCAQNMSSCINLNKTLKSTSITLPSGTKPNDICQEFKYGTLAGQGIDTPDGLNVALVEKLNTNMDTIFAASGLPKSLKIWSEYRFTGALWVSDIAKGSSDSSNQRGSLELANTVMETEFQGQSGTAGSSVNCFGCHNYSATSSNTATNAGLSHIFDDVITGQCKDVTATSLINNQQQAEQICPGSCSGAGLKWNGQWTNQNAKTGAQLPMTVCGCCAY
;
A
#
# COMPACT_ATOMS: atom_id res chain seq x y z
N MET A 1 42.22 -53.56 64.64
CA MET A 1 42.92 -52.37 64.10
C MET A 1 43.29 -52.61 62.63
N ARG A 2 42.53 -52.04 61.69
CA ARG A 2 43.01 -51.42 60.43
C ARG A 2 41.79 -51.05 59.56
N LYS A 3 41.67 -49.74 59.30
CA LYS A 3 40.74 -49.09 58.37
C LYS A 3 41.33 -49.11 56.94
N ILE A 4 40.50 -48.61 55.99
CA ILE A 4 40.85 -47.96 54.70
C ILE A 4 41.03 -48.95 53.53
N SER A 5 40.48 -48.80 52.31
CA SER A 5 39.68 -47.76 51.62
C SER A 5 38.94 -48.43 50.46
N THR A 6 37.73 -47.99 50.13
CA THR A 6 37.09 -48.27 48.85
C THR A 6 37.32 -47.07 47.93
N GLN A 7 38.14 -47.20 46.88
CA GLN A 7 38.24 -46.18 45.84
C GLN A 7 37.22 -46.47 44.74
N ILE A 8 36.24 -45.57 44.61
CA ILE A 8 35.34 -45.47 43.47
C ILE A 8 36.05 -44.65 42.40
N LEU A 9 36.33 -45.26 41.25
CA LEU A 9 36.89 -44.60 40.07
C LEU A 9 35.73 -43.97 39.28
N LEU A 10 35.51 -42.66 39.45
CA LEU A 10 34.59 -41.89 38.60
C LEU A 10 35.29 -41.60 37.26
N LEU A 11 34.86 -42.27 36.19
CA LEU A 11 35.28 -41.97 34.83
C LEU A 11 34.54 -40.71 34.35
N VAL A 12 35.18 -39.55 34.46
CA VAL A 12 34.67 -38.30 33.87
C VAL A 12 34.98 -38.33 32.37
N CYS A 13 33.97 -38.66 31.57
CA CYS A 13 34.04 -38.53 30.11
C CYS A 13 33.90 -37.04 29.76
N MET A 14 35.02 -36.33 29.61
CA MET A 14 35.04 -35.01 28.98
C MET A 14 34.75 -35.17 27.49
N THR A 15 33.48 -35.11 27.12
CA THR A 15 33.09 -34.81 25.75
C THR A 15 33.44 -33.35 25.48
N LEU A 16 34.60 -33.12 24.85
CA LEU A 16 34.92 -31.86 24.19
C LEU A 16 33.88 -31.64 23.08
N GLY A 17 32.78 -30.97 23.44
CA GLY A 17 31.81 -30.45 22.50
C GLY A 17 32.46 -29.33 21.70
N LEU A 18 33.18 -29.67 20.64
CA LEU A 18 33.50 -28.75 19.55
C LEU A 18 32.16 -28.39 18.88
N SER A 19 31.51 -27.34 19.37
CA SER A 19 30.46 -26.64 18.66
C SER A 19 31.06 -26.09 17.36
N HIS A 20 30.99 -26.91 16.31
CA HIS A 20 31.19 -26.45 14.96
C HIS A 20 30.04 -25.49 14.67
N TRP A 21 30.31 -24.20 14.86
CA TRP A 21 29.55 -23.15 14.20
C TRP A 21 29.76 -23.36 12.71
N ALA A 22 28.90 -24.16 12.07
CA ALA A 22 28.82 -24.21 10.63
C ALA A 22 28.56 -22.78 10.17
N ALA A 23 29.51 -22.19 9.44
CA ALA A 23 29.29 -20.90 8.82
C ALA A 23 28.03 -21.04 7.96
N ALA A 24 27.04 -20.15 8.17
CA ALA A 24 25.85 -20.12 7.33
C ALA A 24 26.29 -20.10 5.87
N ALA A 25 25.77 -21.03 5.06
CA ALA A 25 26.13 -21.09 3.66
C ALA A 25 25.69 -19.77 2.99
N LYS A 26 26.54 -19.24 2.11
CA LYS A 26 26.23 -18.03 1.34
C LYS A 26 25.97 -18.41 -0.11
N LEU A 27 24.96 -17.79 -0.71
CA LEU A 27 24.70 -17.86 -2.15
C LEU A 27 25.33 -16.66 -2.85
N SER A 28 25.95 -16.87 -4.01
CA SER A 28 26.31 -15.75 -4.88
C SER A 28 25.03 -15.10 -5.43
N ASN A 29 25.10 -13.83 -5.82
CA ASN A 29 23.96 -13.12 -6.40
C ASN A 29 23.46 -13.81 -7.68
N GLN A 30 24.37 -14.33 -8.52
CA GLN A 30 24.02 -15.09 -9.72
C GLN A 30 23.27 -16.38 -9.36
N GLN A 31 23.68 -17.09 -8.30
CA GLN A 31 22.97 -18.28 -7.82
C GLN A 31 21.60 -17.93 -7.28
N GLN A 32 21.47 -16.86 -6.50
CA GLN A 32 20.16 -16.37 -6.03
C GLN A 32 19.21 -16.13 -7.21
N VAL A 33 19.68 -15.44 -8.27
CA VAL A 33 18.88 -15.23 -9.49
C VAL A 33 18.55 -16.55 -10.18
N ALA A 34 19.52 -17.46 -10.35
CA ALA A 34 19.30 -18.73 -11.06
C ALA A 34 18.27 -19.63 -10.36
N ASP A 35 18.40 -19.73 -9.04
CA ASP A 35 17.61 -20.61 -8.18
C ASP A 35 16.21 -20.04 -7.94
N CYS A 36 16.04 -18.72 -7.97
CA CYS A 36 14.75 -18.09 -7.73
C CYS A 36 13.70 -18.49 -8.77
N LYS A 37 12.57 -19.06 -8.33
CA LYS A 37 11.47 -19.45 -9.21
C LYS A 37 10.21 -18.65 -8.88
N PHE A 38 9.69 -17.94 -9.87
CA PHE A 38 8.42 -17.20 -9.79
C PHE A 38 7.28 -17.92 -10.52
N THR A 39 7.43 -19.22 -10.78
CA THR A 39 6.46 -20.00 -11.53
C THR A 39 5.26 -20.36 -10.67
N LYS A 40 4.05 -20.31 -11.26
CA LYS A 40 2.82 -20.84 -10.65
C LYS A 40 2.26 -21.98 -11.48
N SER A 41 1.74 -23.00 -10.80
CA SER A 41 1.13 -24.17 -11.44
C SER A 41 -0.40 -24.14 -11.30
N GLY A 42 -1.07 -24.81 -12.24
CA GLY A 42 -2.50 -25.08 -12.17
C GLY A 42 -3.39 -23.84 -12.04
N SER A 43 -4.49 -23.98 -11.31
CA SER A 43 -5.47 -22.92 -11.05
C SER A 43 -5.09 -22.07 -9.83
N TRP A 44 -3.90 -21.46 -9.87
CA TRP A 44 -3.38 -20.59 -8.80
C TRP A 44 -4.37 -19.48 -8.39
N TRP A 45 -5.25 -19.07 -9.30
CA TRP A 45 -6.31 -18.08 -9.04
C TRP A 45 -7.43 -18.56 -8.09
N ASN A 46 -7.36 -19.80 -7.60
CA ASN A 46 -8.24 -20.33 -6.57
C ASN A 46 -7.57 -20.41 -5.19
N THR A 47 -6.42 -19.77 -5.01
CA THR A 47 -5.69 -19.72 -3.73
C THR A 47 -6.58 -19.13 -2.63
N ALA A 48 -6.71 -19.85 -1.52
CA ALA A 48 -7.49 -19.41 -0.37
C ALA A 48 -6.69 -18.44 0.51
N TYR A 49 -7.38 -17.57 1.24
CA TYR A 49 -6.73 -16.66 2.20
C TYR A 49 -5.86 -17.41 3.24
N SER A 50 -6.33 -18.59 3.66
CA SER A 50 -5.62 -19.44 4.62
C SER A 50 -4.26 -19.91 4.10
N SER A 51 -4.11 -20.10 2.78
CA SER A 51 -2.85 -20.52 2.15
C SER A 51 -1.88 -19.38 1.84
N LEU A 52 -2.28 -18.12 2.03
CA LEU A 52 -1.33 -17.00 1.93
C LEU A 52 -0.23 -17.13 2.99
N PRO A 53 1.03 -16.80 2.65
CA PRO A 53 2.11 -16.76 3.62
C PRO A 53 1.87 -15.67 4.67
N ALA A 54 2.03 -16.02 5.95
CA ALA A 54 2.09 -15.07 7.06
C ALA A 54 3.53 -14.64 7.38
N SER A 55 4.53 -15.34 6.83
CA SER A 55 5.94 -15.12 7.06
C SER A 55 6.70 -15.21 5.73
N ILE A 56 7.84 -14.53 5.62
CA ILE A 56 8.76 -14.71 4.50
C ILE A 56 9.47 -16.05 4.67
N ALA A 57 9.51 -16.86 3.62
CA ALA A 57 10.17 -18.16 3.65
C ALA A 57 11.69 -18.00 3.84
N ASN A 58 12.32 -18.97 4.50
CA ASN A 58 13.77 -19.06 4.54
C ASN A 58 14.27 -19.68 3.24
N ASN A 59 15.38 -19.16 2.72
CA ASN A 59 16.09 -19.81 1.63
C ASN A 59 16.64 -21.17 2.12
N PRO A 60 16.47 -22.26 1.36
CA PRO A 60 16.87 -23.60 1.80
C PRO A 60 18.39 -23.78 1.92
N VAL A 61 19.20 -22.91 1.31
CA VAL A 61 20.66 -22.96 1.37
C VAL A 61 21.18 -22.10 2.51
N THR A 62 20.76 -20.83 2.59
CA THR A 62 21.30 -19.89 3.58
C THR A 62 20.64 -20.05 4.96
N GLY A 63 19.41 -20.57 5.00
CA GLY A 63 18.63 -20.71 6.22
C GLY A 63 17.94 -19.42 6.67
N SER A 64 18.07 -18.33 5.92
CA SER A 64 17.44 -17.03 6.14
C SER A 64 16.68 -16.55 4.90
N PRO A 65 15.70 -15.65 5.02
CA PRO A 65 15.08 -15.02 3.85
C PRO A 65 16.11 -14.24 3.03
N GLU A 66 16.15 -14.46 1.73
CA GLU A 66 16.95 -13.67 0.77
C GLU A 66 16.02 -12.90 -0.18
N PHE A 67 16.58 -12.10 -1.09
CA PHE A 67 15.79 -11.27 -2.01
C PHE A 67 14.72 -12.06 -2.77
N CYS A 68 15.02 -13.30 -3.16
CA CYS A 68 14.08 -14.15 -3.88
C CYS A 68 12.80 -14.39 -3.07
N GLU A 69 12.92 -14.76 -1.80
CA GLU A 69 11.80 -15.13 -0.95
C GLU A 69 10.90 -13.91 -0.65
N PHE A 70 11.47 -12.70 -0.54
CA PHE A 70 10.70 -11.46 -0.47
C PHE A 70 9.90 -11.19 -1.75
N TYR A 71 10.50 -11.38 -2.92
CA TYR A 71 9.78 -11.21 -4.20
C TYR A 71 8.75 -12.32 -4.45
N GLN A 72 8.99 -13.55 -3.98
CA GLN A 72 7.98 -14.61 -4.02
C GLN A 72 6.80 -14.28 -3.11
N PHE A 73 7.06 -13.76 -1.90
CA PHE A 73 6.02 -13.28 -1.01
C PHE A 73 5.22 -12.14 -1.66
N ALA A 74 5.89 -11.17 -2.28
CA ALA A 74 5.23 -10.08 -3.02
C ALA A 74 4.36 -10.60 -4.17
N GLN A 75 4.87 -11.56 -4.95
CA GLN A 75 4.13 -12.21 -6.03
C GLN A 75 2.88 -12.93 -5.50
N ASP A 76 3.00 -13.70 -4.42
CA ASP A 76 1.89 -14.46 -3.83
C ASP A 76 0.75 -13.56 -3.38
N TRP A 77 1.09 -12.46 -2.70
CA TRP A 77 0.12 -11.48 -2.27
C TRP A 77 -0.57 -10.78 -3.43
N PHE A 78 0.18 -10.32 -4.43
CA PHE A 78 -0.41 -9.72 -5.62
C PHE A 78 -1.37 -10.68 -6.34
N LEU A 79 -0.92 -11.90 -6.64
CA LEU A 79 -1.72 -12.89 -7.35
C LEU A 79 -2.99 -13.26 -6.57
N TYR A 80 -2.91 -13.39 -5.24
CA TYR A 80 -4.09 -13.59 -4.42
C TYR A 80 -5.07 -12.42 -4.51
N LEU A 81 -4.58 -11.19 -4.36
CA LEU A 81 -5.44 -10.01 -4.31
C LEU A 81 -6.26 -9.87 -5.60
N ILE A 82 -5.65 -10.13 -6.76
CA ILE A 82 -6.32 -10.04 -8.07
C ILE A 82 -7.22 -11.23 -8.39
N SER A 83 -7.08 -12.34 -7.65
CA SER A 83 -7.85 -13.56 -7.88
C SER A 83 -9.33 -13.38 -7.53
N PRO A 84 -10.25 -14.13 -8.17
CA PRO A 84 -11.68 -14.04 -7.88
C PRO A 84 -12.02 -14.34 -6.40
N SER A 85 -12.74 -13.42 -5.76
CA SER A 85 -13.15 -13.57 -4.35
C SER A 85 -13.88 -14.88 -4.10
N ALA A 86 -13.62 -15.49 -2.95
CA ALA A 86 -14.35 -16.65 -2.47
C ALA A 86 -15.85 -16.36 -2.28
N ASN A 87 -16.18 -15.17 -1.77
CA ASN A 87 -17.56 -14.74 -1.48
C ASN A 87 -18.31 -14.28 -2.74
N ASN A 88 -17.59 -13.70 -3.71
CA ASN A 88 -18.18 -13.25 -4.96
C ASN A 88 -17.18 -13.38 -6.12
N LYS A 89 -17.35 -14.42 -6.94
CA LYS A 89 -16.47 -14.71 -8.07
C LYS A 89 -16.48 -13.67 -9.20
N LYS A 90 -17.34 -12.64 -9.13
CA LYS A 90 -17.39 -11.52 -10.09
C LYS A 90 -16.44 -10.38 -9.74
N ILE A 91 -15.87 -10.38 -8.53
CA ILE A 91 -14.93 -9.36 -8.06
C ILE A 91 -13.62 -10.02 -7.63
N ALA A 92 -12.53 -9.26 -7.61
CA ALA A 92 -11.25 -9.71 -7.06
C ALA A 92 -11.29 -9.74 -5.52
N ASN A 93 -10.37 -10.46 -4.87
CA ASN A 93 -10.26 -10.49 -3.41
C ASN A 93 -10.12 -9.08 -2.82
N TRP A 94 -9.28 -8.22 -3.40
CA TRP A 94 -9.09 -6.84 -2.90
C TRP A 94 -10.37 -5.98 -2.93
N GLN A 95 -11.35 -6.33 -3.75
CA GLN A 95 -12.62 -5.60 -3.85
C GLN A 95 -13.66 -6.06 -2.83
N ASP A 96 -13.46 -7.23 -2.22
CA ASP A 96 -14.41 -7.81 -1.29
C ASP A 96 -14.38 -7.05 0.04
N PRO A 97 -15.39 -6.25 0.38
CA PRO A 97 -15.37 -5.40 1.57
C PRO A 97 -15.42 -6.20 2.88
N GLN A 98 -15.75 -7.50 2.83
CA GLN A 98 -15.66 -8.37 3.99
C GLN A 98 -14.21 -8.74 4.33
N GLN A 99 -13.29 -8.62 3.36
CA GLN A 99 -11.87 -8.91 3.51
C GLN A 99 -11.03 -7.64 3.49
N TYR A 100 -11.33 -6.74 2.57
CA TYR A 100 -10.61 -5.49 2.32
C TYR A 100 -11.60 -4.31 2.25
N PRO A 101 -12.13 -3.87 3.41
CA PRO A 101 -12.93 -2.64 3.48
C PRO A 101 -12.22 -1.44 2.84
N LEU A 102 -13.02 -0.52 2.34
CA LEU A 102 -12.58 0.81 1.91
C LEU A 102 -12.25 1.64 3.16
N LEU A 103 -11.12 2.35 3.15
CA LEU A 103 -10.85 3.37 4.15
C LEU A 103 -11.69 4.60 3.85
N GLU A 104 -12.78 4.77 4.58
CA GLU A 104 -13.66 5.90 4.45
C GLU A 104 -13.04 7.19 5.01
N THR A 105 -13.69 8.31 4.73
CA THR A 105 -13.20 9.64 5.07
C THR A 105 -13.13 9.86 6.56
N ALA A 106 -12.25 10.76 7.00
CA ALA A 106 -12.03 11.06 8.41
C ALA A 106 -13.35 11.26 9.18
N GLY A 107 -13.51 10.53 10.28
CA GLY A 107 -14.71 10.53 11.13
C GLY A 107 -15.80 9.53 10.73
N THR A 108 -15.55 8.63 9.76
CA THR A 108 -16.50 7.59 9.34
C THR A 108 -15.98 6.19 9.64
N ASN A 109 -16.89 5.29 10.00
CA ASN A 109 -16.54 3.93 10.41
C ASN A 109 -16.32 2.98 9.24
N SER A 110 -15.09 2.98 8.74
CA SER A 110 -14.59 2.06 7.70
C SER A 110 -14.73 0.56 8.05
N CYS A 111 -15.09 0.22 9.28
CA CYS A 111 -15.20 -1.15 9.77
C CYS A 111 -16.62 -1.65 10.00
N ASP A 112 -17.63 -0.81 9.81
CA ASP A 112 -19.01 -1.25 9.86
C ASP A 112 -19.42 -2.03 8.59
N ALA A 113 -20.72 -2.29 8.44
CA ALA A 113 -21.28 -2.99 7.29
C ALA A 113 -21.78 -2.03 6.20
N GLU A 114 -21.83 -0.73 6.47
CA GLU A 114 -22.29 0.32 5.58
C GLU A 114 -21.11 0.90 4.80
N PHE A 115 -20.82 0.35 3.62
CA PHE A 115 -19.82 0.93 2.73
C PHE A 115 -20.50 1.58 1.52
N PRO A 116 -20.04 2.76 1.07
CA PRO A 116 -20.62 3.42 -0.07
C PRO A 116 -20.31 2.64 -1.37
N LYS A 117 -21.38 2.24 -2.08
CA LYS A 117 -21.24 1.51 -3.36
C LYS A 117 -20.59 2.41 -4.41
N ASN A 118 -19.52 1.92 -5.05
CA ASN A 118 -18.75 2.66 -6.07
C ASN A 118 -18.10 3.96 -5.53
N ALA A 119 -17.86 4.03 -4.22
CA ALA A 119 -17.07 5.10 -3.65
C ALA A 119 -15.59 4.77 -3.75
N PHE A 120 -14.87 5.80 -4.12
CA PHE A 120 -13.45 5.96 -3.89
C PHE A 120 -13.32 6.82 -2.64
N ASN A 121 -12.11 7.07 -2.17
CA ASN A 121 -11.84 8.13 -1.18
C ASN A 121 -11.95 9.49 -1.85
N LEU A 122 -13.10 9.73 -2.50
CA LEU A 122 -13.45 10.93 -3.23
C LEU A 122 -14.44 11.70 -2.39
N ARG A 123 -13.93 12.38 -1.36
CA ARG A 123 -14.78 13.26 -0.57
C ARG A 123 -14.82 14.65 -1.16
N THR A 124 -15.82 14.92 -1.98
CA THR A 124 -16.18 16.30 -2.30
C THR A 124 -16.89 16.86 -1.06
N VAL A 125 -16.14 17.37 -0.09
CA VAL A 125 -16.76 18.02 1.07
C VAL A 125 -17.51 19.25 0.54
N LYS A 126 -18.81 19.31 0.76
CA LYS A 126 -19.52 20.58 0.66
C LYS A 126 -19.04 21.44 1.83
N SER A 127 -18.41 22.57 1.54
CA SER A 127 -18.13 23.60 2.56
C SER A 127 -19.39 23.85 3.40
N SER A 128 -19.24 24.02 4.71
CA SER A 128 -20.32 24.48 5.59
C SER A 128 -20.80 25.89 5.26
N ASP A 129 -20.09 26.61 4.40
CA ASP A 129 -20.48 27.89 3.81
C ASP A 129 -21.28 27.67 2.50
N PRO A 130 -22.57 28.09 2.41
CA PRO A 130 -23.37 28.02 1.19
C PRO A 130 -22.78 28.80 -0.01
N GLY A 131 -21.79 29.67 0.21
CA GLY A 131 -21.09 30.45 -0.83
C GLY A 131 -19.61 30.09 -1.04
N GLY A 132 -19.07 29.08 -0.34
CA GLY A 132 -17.66 28.70 -0.45
C GLY A 132 -17.31 27.97 -1.76
N GLU A 133 -16.10 28.19 -2.29
CA GLU A 133 -15.58 27.48 -3.47
C GLU A 133 -15.57 25.95 -3.26
N PHE A 134 -15.67 25.23 -4.36
CA PHE A 134 -15.71 23.77 -4.41
C PHE A 134 -14.39 23.16 -3.86
N VAL A 135 -14.45 22.43 -2.75
CA VAL A 135 -13.31 21.66 -2.23
C VAL A 135 -13.31 20.28 -2.89
N LEU A 136 -12.35 20.09 -3.78
CA LEU A 136 -12.04 18.83 -4.45
C LEU A 136 -11.69 17.70 -3.48
N PRO A 137 -11.67 16.44 -3.93
CA PRO A 137 -11.72 15.33 -3.00
C PRO A 137 -10.58 15.32 -1.99
N GLU A 138 -10.91 15.08 -0.72
CA GLU A 138 -9.92 14.76 0.32
C GLU A 138 -8.97 13.68 -0.25
N ARG A 139 -7.65 13.91 -0.15
CA ARG A 139 -6.60 12.97 -0.62
C ARG A 139 -6.43 12.81 -2.14
N ILE A 140 -6.54 13.88 -2.94
CA ILE A 140 -5.98 13.90 -4.32
C ILE A 140 -4.50 14.34 -4.38
N ASP A 141 -3.98 14.81 -3.26
CA ASP A 141 -2.62 15.27 -3.02
C ASP A 141 -1.66 14.12 -2.68
N GLN A 142 -1.84 13.00 -3.36
CA GLN A 142 -1.21 11.74 -2.97
C GLN A 142 -0.02 11.37 -3.84
N ALA A 143 0.38 12.23 -4.78
CA ALA A 143 1.49 12.06 -5.73
C ALA A 143 2.74 12.88 -5.37
N GLY A 144 2.78 13.50 -4.19
CA GLY A 144 3.75 14.52 -3.86
C GLY A 144 3.33 15.32 -2.64
N GLY A 145 3.62 16.63 -2.66
CA GLY A 145 3.05 17.59 -1.71
C GLY A 145 1.54 17.76 -1.85
N VAL A 146 1.00 18.95 -1.55
CA VAL A 146 -0.45 19.22 -1.40
C VAL A 146 -1.27 19.34 -2.71
N TYR A 147 -0.81 18.77 -3.83
CA TYR A 147 -1.35 19.04 -5.17
C TYR A 147 -1.55 17.77 -6.02
N ALA A 148 -2.33 17.88 -7.09
CA ALA A 148 -2.76 16.72 -7.89
C ALA A 148 -1.96 16.57 -9.18
N ILE A 149 -2.06 15.39 -9.80
CA ILE A 149 -1.55 15.15 -11.16
C ILE A 149 -2.71 15.00 -12.14
N TYR A 150 -2.46 15.35 -13.40
CA TYR A 150 -3.42 15.23 -14.49
C TYR A 150 -2.83 14.40 -15.62
N ASP A 151 -3.67 13.57 -16.23
CA ASP A 151 -3.30 12.86 -17.44
C ASP A 151 -3.17 13.83 -18.64
N GLN A 152 -2.62 13.36 -19.75
CA GLN A 152 -2.46 14.13 -20.99
C GLN A 152 -3.80 14.52 -21.66
N GLN A 153 -4.94 14.07 -21.12
CA GLN A 153 -6.28 14.49 -21.51
C GLN A 153 -6.87 15.55 -20.55
N GLY A 154 -6.12 15.95 -19.52
CA GLY A 154 -6.51 16.96 -18.53
C GLY A 154 -7.44 16.42 -17.44
N ASN A 155 -7.50 15.11 -17.21
CA ASN A 155 -8.29 14.54 -16.12
C ASN A 155 -7.44 14.32 -14.87
N VAL A 156 -7.97 14.67 -13.71
CA VAL A 156 -7.28 14.44 -12.43
C VAL A 156 -7.20 12.94 -12.10
N VAL A 157 -6.15 12.56 -11.39
CA VAL A 157 -5.99 11.22 -10.79
C VAL A 157 -6.69 11.13 -9.44
N PHE A 158 -7.27 9.96 -9.17
CA PHE A 158 -7.98 9.63 -7.94
C PHE A 158 -7.28 8.51 -7.19
N TYR A 159 -7.43 8.48 -5.86
CA TYR A 159 -6.82 7.47 -5.02
C TYR A 159 -7.87 6.72 -4.19
N GLU A 160 -7.61 5.46 -3.96
CA GLU A 160 -8.41 4.57 -3.15
C GLU A 160 -7.50 3.88 -2.15
N VAL A 161 -7.91 3.85 -0.88
CA VAL A 161 -7.20 3.07 0.13
C VAL A 161 -8.11 1.99 0.68
N ARG A 162 -7.58 0.78 0.76
CA ARG A 162 -8.22 -0.37 1.40
C ARG A 162 -7.27 -0.99 2.40
N PHE A 163 -7.81 -1.74 3.33
CA PHE A 163 -7.02 -2.40 4.35
C PHE A 163 -7.65 -3.73 4.74
N SER A 164 -6.86 -4.67 5.23
CA SER A 164 -7.37 -5.97 5.64
C SER A 164 -8.26 -5.86 6.89
N LYS A 165 -9.38 -6.59 6.90
CA LYS A 165 -10.43 -6.48 7.92
C LYS A 165 -9.93 -6.72 9.36
N ASN A 166 -8.79 -7.38 9.56
CA ASN A 166 -8.21 -7.56 10.88
C ASN A 166 -7.80 -6.24 11.56
N LEU A 167 -7.51 -5.16 10.82
CA LEU A 167 -7.25 -3.85 11.41
C LEU A 167 -8.48 -3.26 12.12
N CYS A 168 -9.69 -3.74 11.81
CA CYS A 168 -10.91 -3.33 12.50
C CYS A 168 -10.95 -3.75 13.98
N ASP A 169 -10.22 -4.80 14.34
CA ASP A 169 -10.00 -5.17 15.74
C ASP A 169 -8.74 -4.49 16.28
N TYR A 170 -8.73 -3.15 16.20
CA TYR A 170 -7.55 -2.34 16.53
C TYR A 170 -7.06 -2.59 17.96
N LYS A 171 -7.97 -2.85 18.90
CA LYS A 171 -7.61 -3.19 20.29
C LYS A 171 -6.77 -4.45 20.36
N LYS A 172 -7.13 -5.49 19.58
CA LYS A 172 -6.34 -6.72 19.49
C LYS A 172 -5.01 -6.49 18.80
N ILE A 173 -4.96 -5.66 17.76
CA ILE A 173 -3.72 -5.30 17.05
C ILE A 173 -2.75 -4.57 18.01
N GLN A 174 -3.26 -3.66 18.85
CA GLN A 174 -2.48 -2.89 19.84
C GLN A 174 -1.95 -3.73 21.01
N LEU A 175 -2.33 -5.00 21.15
CA LEU A 175 -1.75 -5.89 22.17
C LEU A 175 -0.32 -6.34 21.84
N ALA A 176 0.12 -6.17 20.60
CA ALA A 176 1.47 -6.50 20.16
C ALA A 176 2.18 -5.24 19.63
N ASN A 177 3.51 -5.18 19.75
CA ASN A 177 4.29 -4.06 19.25
C ASN A 177 4.31 -3.97 17.72
N ASN A 178 4.00 -5.05 17.01
CA ASN A 178 4.06 -5.14 15.56
C ASN A 178 2.75 -5.69 15.00
N PHE A 179 2.42 -5.29 13.78
CA PHE A 179 1.26 -5.83 13.08
C PHE A 179 1.45 -7.34 12.85
N PRO A 180 0.41 -8.17 13.09
CA PRO A 180 0.51 -9.59 12.84
C PRO A 180 0.63 -9.86 11.34
N GLY A 181 1.25 -10.99 10.99
CA GLY A 181 1.33 -11.47 9.62
C GLY A 181 -0.03 -11.46 8.93
N LYS A 182 -0.03 -11.14 7.64
CA LYS A 182 -1.23 -10.97 6.79
C LYS A 182 -2.04 -9.71 7.03
N THR A 183 -1.58 -8.79 7.89
CA THR A 183 -2.08 -7.42 7.88
C THR A 183 -1.66 -6.76 6.57
N ALA A 184 -2.59 -6.20 5.82
CA ALA A 184 -2.31 -5.61 4.52
C ALA A 184 -3.00 -4.26 4.35
N GLU A 185 -2.31 -3.34 3.71
CA GLU A 185 -2.79 -2.02 3.31
C GLU A 185 -2.57 -1.85 1.81
N LEU A 186 -3.57 -1.31 1.13
CA LEU A 186 -3.61 -1.20 -0.32
C LEU A 186 -3.91 0.25 -0.68
N LYS A 187 -3.06 0.87 -1.50
CA LYS A 187 -3.33 2.19 -2.08
C LYS A 187 -3.32 2.06 -3.60
N MET A 188 -4.41 2.46 -4.25
CA MET A 188 -4.59 2.35 -5.70
C MET A 188 -4.82 3.73 -6.32
N ALA A 189 -4.28 3.96 -7.50
CA ALA A 189 -4.44 5.19 -8.27
C ALA A 189 -5.27 4.91 -9.52
N TRP A 190 -6.16 5.83 -9.84
CA TRP A 190 -7.19 5.66 -10.85
C TRP A 190 -7.29 6.90 -11.72
N ARG A 191 -7.40 6.72 -13.03
CA ARG A 191 -7.68 7.82 -13.97
C ARG A 191 -9.02 7.67 -14.66
N ILE A 192 -9.56 8.79 -15.17
CA ILE A 192 -10.77 8.79 -15.98
C ILE A 192 -10.47 8.22 -17.36
N LEU A 193 -11.22 7.21 -17.78
CA LEU A 193 -11.18 6.69 -19.15
C LEU A 193 -12.24 7.39 -20.01
N THR A 194 -11.80 7.94 -21.13
CA THR A 194 -12.63 8.60 -22.15
C THR A 194 -12.86 7.66 -23.35
N LYS A 195 -13.37 8.23 -24.46
CA LYS A 195 -13.51 7.50 -25.73
C LYS A 195 -12.18 7.35 -26.48
N LYS A 196 -11.15 8.12 -26.11
CA LYS A 196 -9.81 8.03 -26.71
C LYS A 196 -9.03 6.83 -26.17
N ASP A 197 -9.41 6.33 -25.00
CA ASP A 197 -8.72 5.24 -24.34
C ASP A 197 -9.25 3.87 -24.77
N LYS A 198 -8.33 2.93 -24.93
CA LYS A 198 -8.67 1.52 -25.16
C LYS A 198 -8.92 0.84 -23.82
N LYS A 199 -10.19 0.79 -23.41
CA LYS A 199 -10.61 0.25 -22.10
C LYS A 199 -10.12 -1.17 -21.79
N SER A 200 -9.83 -1.99 -22.81
CA SER A 200 -9.29 -3.34 -22.61
C SER A 200 -7.88 -3.36 -22.02
N ASP A 201 -7.22 -2.21 -21.98
CA ASP A 201 -5.83 -2.08 -21.52
C ASP A 201 -5.80 -1.71 -20.02
N TYR A 202 -6.95 -1.46 -19.39
CA TYR A 202 -7.04 -1.13 -17.97
C TYR A 202 -7.96 -2.09 -17.21
N TYR A 203 -7.61 -2.36 -15.95
CA TYR A 203 -8.60 -2.84 -15.01
C TYR A 203 -9.60 -1.71 -14.72
N THR A 204 -10.88 -1.93 -15.04
CA THR A 204 -11.88 -0.86 -14.98
C THR A 204 -12.89 -1.00 -13.87
N THR A 205 -13.39 0.15 -13.41
CA THR A 205 -14.48 0.24 -12.44
C THR A 205 -15.35 1.46 -12.73
N LYS A 206 -16.52 1.54 -12.10
CA LYS A 206 -17.44 2.68 -12.21
C LYS A 206 -17.34 3.52 -10.95
N ALA A 207 -17.32 4.83 -11.12
CA ALA A 207 -17.31 5.80 -10.03
C ALA A 207 -18.43 6.82 -10.24
N LYS A 208 -19.03 7.30 -9.14
CA LYS A 208 -19.90 8.47 -9.18
C LYS A 208 -19.19 9.64 -8.51
N ILE A 209 -18.83 10.65 -9.29
CA ILE A 209 -18.06 11.82 -8.85
C ILE A 209 -18.93 13.05 -9.14
N ASN A 210 -19.26 13.83 -8.10
CA ASN A 210 -20.16 14.99 -8.21
C ASN A 210 -21.49 14.68 -8.90
N GLY A 211 -22.11 13.54 -8.58
CA GLY A 211 -23.38 13.16 -9.19
C GLY A 211 -23.26 12.53 -10.59
N LYS A 212 -22.08 12.60 -11.23
CA LYS A 212 -21.84 12.12 -12.59
C LYS A 212 -21.09 10.79 -12.59
N ASN A 213 -21.47 9.91 -13.51
CA ASN A 213 -20.85 8.59 -13.65
C ASN A 213 -19.60 8.66 -14.53
N TYR A 214 -18.53 8.04 -14.06
CA TYR A 214 -17.26 7.89 -14.75
C TYR A 214 -16.86 6.41 -14.85
N THR A 215 -16.07 6.09 -15.86
CA THR A 215 -15.34 4.82 -15.92
C THR A 215 -13.90 5.14 -15.56
N LEU A 216 -13.36 4.48 -14.55
CA LEU A 216 -11.98 4.65 -14.15
C LEU A 216 -11.15 3.45 -14.56
N GLY A 217 -9.87 3.67 -14.84
CA GLY A 217 -8.85 2.66 -15.09
C GLY A 217 -7.78 2.71 -13.99
N LEU A 218 -7.41 1.54 -13.46
CA LEU A 218 -6.33 1.42 -12.47
C LEU A 218 -4.99 1.71 -13.16
N ILE A 219 -4.16 2.55 -12.54
CA ILE A 219 -2.88 3.00 -13.10
C ILE A 219 -1.68 2.80 -12.17
N GLY A 220 -1.89 2.65 -10.86
CA GLY A 220 -0.82 2.39 -9.91
C GLY A 220 -1.34 1.67 -8.68
N TRP A 221 -0.47 0.90 -8.02
CA TRP A 221 -0.84 0.13 -6.85
C TRP A 221 0.33 -0.07 -5.89
N HIS A 222 0.13 0.34 -4.64
CA HIS A 222 0.91 -0.10 -3.49
C HIS A 222 0.21 -1.21 -2.74
N ILE A 223 0.95 -2.28 -2.45
CA ILE A 223 0.54 -3.40 -1.62
C ILE A 223 1.54 -3.49 -0.48
N VAL A 224 1.10 -3.20 0.73
CA VAL A 224 1.94 -3.24 1.93
C VAL A 224 1.45 -4.37 2.82
N VAL A 225 2.33 -5.29 3.20
CA VAL A 225 1.93 -6.48 3.95
C VAL A 225 2.89 -6.79 5.09
N ALA A 226 2.35 -6.90 6.31
CA ALA A 226 3.10 -7.38 7.47
C ALA A 226 3.34 -8.89 7.37
N ALA A 227 4.56 -9.31 7.73
CA ALA A 227 4.94 -10.70 7.91
C ALA A 227 5.40 -10.93 9.35
N ASP A 228 5.10 -12.10 9.93
CA ASP A 228 5.40 -12.39 11.34
C ASP A 228 6.91 -12.29 11.67
N ASN A 229 7.77 -12.59 10.69
CA ASN A 229 9.22 -12.49 10.80
C ASN A 229 9.81 -11.21 10.18
N HIS A 230 8.98 -10.34 9.59
CA HIS A 230 9.36 -9.06 8.98
C HIS A 230 8.27 -8.00 9.29
N PRO A 231 8.30 -7.45 10.52
CA PRO A 231 7.27 -6.55 11.03
C PRO A 231 7.32 -5.13 10.45
N GLU A 232 8.39 -4.77 9.74
CA GLU A 232 8.52 -3.53 8.97
C GLU A 232 7.55 -3.44 7.78
N MET A 233 6.84 -4.54 7.51
CA MET A 233 6.05 -4.80 6.31
C MET A 233 6.89 -4.88 5.03
N VAL A 234 6.42 -5.67 4.06
CA VAL A 234 6.97 -5.65 2.71
C VAL A 234 6.18 -4.65 1.89
N TRP A 235 6.85 -3.63 1.36
CA TRP A 235 6.26 -2.54 0.59
C TRP A 235 6.42 -2.84 -0.89
N ILE A 236 5.32 -3.10 -1.59
CA ILE A 236 5.34 -3.58 -2.98
C ILE A 236 4.69 -2.54 -3.86
N THR A 237 5.36 -2.18 -4.95
CA THR A 237 4.87 -1.16 -5.90
C THR A 237 4.68 -1.75 -7.28
N MET A 238 3.55 -1.42 -7.90
CA MET A 238 3.24 -1.76 -9.27
C MET A 238 2.73 -0.56 -10.05
N ASP A 239 3.16 -0.45 -11.31
CA ASP A 239 2.73 0.59 -12.25
C ASP A 239 2.06 -0.04 -13.48
N HIS A 240 1.07 0.66 -14.02
CA HIS A 240 0.54 0.34 -15.35
C HIS A 240 1.55 0.75 -16.41
N LYS A 241 1.86 -0.14 -17.36
CA LYS A 241 2.90 0.09 -18.39
C LYS A 241 2.60 1.26 -19.33
N GLY A 242 1.35 1.72 -19.36
CA GLY A 242 0.89 2.86 -20.15
C GLY A 242 1.06 4.23 -19.47
N ASN A 243 1.61 4.29 -18.25
CA ASN A 243 1.67 5.55 -17.50
C ASN A 243 2.65 6.56 -18.10
N ALA A 244 3.92 6.18 -18.24
CA ALA A 244 4.99 7.12 -18.53
C ALA A 244 6.18 6.45 -19.23
N VAL A 245 7.00 7.27 -19.90
CA VAL A 245 8.33 6.87 -20.39
C VAL A 245 9.32 6.74 -19.23
N GLU A 246 10.41 6.00 -19.42
CA GLU A 246 11.59 6.05 -18.54
C GLU A 246 12.37 7.36 -18.80
N CYS A 247 12.79 8.06 -17.74
CA CYS A 247 13.42 9.38 -17.85
C CYS A 247 14.77 9.35 -18.60
N ASP A 248 15.57 8.30 -18.39
CA ASP A 248 16.87 8.09 -19.04
C ASP A 248 16.77 7.75 -20.53
N ALA A 249 15.61 7.24 -20.94
CA ALA A 249 15.31 6.89 -22.33
C ALA A 249 14.57 8.01 -23.09
N ILE A 250 14.29 9.16 -22.45
CA ILE A 250 13.85 10.37 -23.15
C ILE A 250 14.93 10.80 -24.15
N ASN A 251 14.52 11.32 -25.30
CA ASN A 251 15.35 11.55 -26.50
C ASN A 251 15.62 10.31 -27.35
N GLY A 252 15.21 9.12 -26.90
CA GLY A 252 15.21 7.88 -27.69
C GLY A 252 14.08 7.77 -28.72
N GLN A 253 13.37 8.87 -29.03
CA GLN A 253 12.20 8.91 -29.91
C GLN A 253 11.03 8.00 -29.48
N GLN A 254 10.70 8.02 -28.19
CA GLN A 254 9.57 7.25 -27.67
C GLN A 254 8.22 7.86 -28.10
N THR A 255 7.16 7.05 -28.03
CA THR A 255 5.78 7.52 -28.15
C THR A 255 5.31 8.15 -26.84
N GLY A 256 4.37 9.09 -26.92
CA GLY A 256 3.68 9.60 -25.73
C GLY A 256 2.89 8.51 -25.00
N TYR A 257 2.65 8.74 -23.72
CA TYR A 257 1.93 7.88 -22.78
C TYR A 257 0.81 8.66 -22.09
N ASP A 258 0.14 8.03 -21.13
CA ASP A 258 -0.98 8.63 -20.40
C ASP A 258 -0.59 9.89 -19.62
N PHE A 259 0.64 9.94 -19.13
CA PHE A 259 1.21 11.06 -18.37
C PHE A 259 2.44 11.67 -19.02
N THR A 260 2.95 11.14 -20.14
CA THR A 260 4.04 11.77 -20.91
C THR A 260 3.53 12.26 -22.26
N SER A 261 3.61 13.56 -22.53
CA SER A 261 3.28 14.12 -23.84
C SER A 261 4.21 13.57 -24.93
N ALA A 262 3.71 13.50 -26.17
CA ALA A 262 4.52 13.04 -27.30
C ALA A 262 5.77 13.91 -27.52
N ASN A 263 5.70 15.21 -27.24
CA ASN A 263 6.85 16.10 -27.35
C ASN A 263 7.89 15.81 -26.25
N CYS A 264 7.45 15.64 -25.00
CA CYS A 264 8.34 15.29 -23.89
C CYS A 264 9.01 13.93 -24.11
N ALA A 265 8.27 12.92 -24.58
CA ALA A 265 8.80 11.60 -24.90
C ALA A 265 9.93 11.62 -25.95
N GLN A 266 9.93 12.62 -26.83
CA GLN A 266 10.96 12.82 -27.86
C GLN A 266 12.08 13.78 -27.45
N ASN A 267 11.81 14.71 -26.55
CA ASN A 267 12.77 15.75 -26.18
C ASN A 267 12.51 16.24 -24.74
N MET A 268 13.47 16.02 -23.84
CA MET A 268 13.40 16.43 -22.44
C MET A 268 13.14 17.94 -22.28
N SER A 269 13.70 18.78 -23.14
CA SER A 269 13.50 20.23 -23.09
C SER A 269 12.08 20.69 -23.48
N SER A 270 11.28 19.77 -24.06
CA SER A 270 9.87 20.00 -24.38
C SER A 270 8.91 19.57 -23.27
N CYS A 271 9.42 18.97 -22.19
CA CYS A 271 8.61 18.56 -21.06
C CYS A 271 8.09 19.78 -20.27
N ILE A 272 6.87 19.67 -19.78
CA ILE A 272 6.15 20.73 -19.08
C ILE A 272 5.83 20.22 -17.69
N ASN A 273 6.32 20.92 -16.66
CA ASN A 273 6.13 20.52 -15.26
C ASN A 273 6.56 19.06 -15.00
N LEU A 274 7.71 18.66 -15.56
CA LEU A 274 8.20 17.28 -15.49
C LEU A 274 8.30 16.80 -14.04
N ASN A 275 7.63 15.70 -13.72
CA ASN A 275 7.60 15.10 -12.38
C ASN A 275 7.19 16.10 -11.29
N LYS A 276 6.26 17.02 -11.62
CA LYS A 276 5.65 17.97 -10.69
C LYS A 276 4.15 17.78 -10.59
N THR A 277 3.64 18.07 -9.40
CA THR A 277 2.20 18.19 -9.16
C THR A 277 1.69 19.58 -9.54
N LEU A 278 0.39 19.68 -9.80
CA LEU A 278 -0.31 20.92 -10.19
C LEU A 278 -1.44 21.22 -9.21
N LYS A 279 -1.53 22.48 -8.79
CA LYS A 279 -2.63 22.94 -7.95
C LYS A 279 -3.97 22.63 -8.63
N SER A 280 -4.86 21.99 -7.88
CA SER A 280 -6.14 21.52 -8.40
C SER A 280 -7.30 22.23 -7.73
N THR A 281 -8.25 22.72 -8.52
CA THR A 281 -9.55 23.27 -8.08
C THR A 281 -10.75 22.63 -8.79
N SER A 282 -10.51 21.79 -9.82
CA SER A 282 -11.55 21.00 -10.47
C SER A 282 -11.07 19.60 -10.89
N ILE A 283 -12.00 18.68 -11.18
CA ILE A 283 -11.69 17.32 -11.68
C ILE A 283 -11.08 17.31 -13.09
N THR A 284 -11.17 18.45 -13.78
CA THR A 284 -10.52 18.72 -15.05
C THR A 284 -9.46 19.80 -14.87
N LEU A 285 -8.43 19.76 -15.69
CA LEU A 285 -7.39 20.77 -15.69
C LEU A 285 -8.00 22.18 -15.89
N PRO A 286 -7.58 23.21 -15.14
CA PRO A 286 -8.04 24.57 -15.36
C PRO A 286 -7.78 25.07 -16.78
N SER A 287 -8.66 25.93 -17.28
CA SER A 287 -8.52 26.52 -18.62
C SER A 287 -7.19 27.27 -18.75
N GLY A 288 -6.46 27.05 -19.85
CA GLY A 288 -5.16 27.68 -20.11
C GLY A 288 -3.98 27.02 -19.41
N THR A 289 -4.19 26.03 -18.54
CA THR A 289 -3.11 25.20 -17.99
C THR A 289 -2.80 24.05 -18.94
N LYS A 290 -1.56 23.54 -18.91
CA LYS A 290 -1.18 22.30 -19.60
C LYS A 290 -1.00 21.17 -18.59
N PRO A 291 -1.33 19.91 -18.94
CA PRO A 291 -1.05 18.77 -18.08
C PRO A 291 0.44 18.70 -17.72
N ASN A 292 0.74 18.13 -16.56
CA ASN A 292 2.12 17.80 -16.20
C ASN A 292 2.62 16.62 -17.03
N ASP A 293 3.89 16.68 -17.42
CA ASP A 293 4.61 15.52 -17.93
C ASP A 293 5.16 14.71 -16.76
N ILE A 294 5.06 13.39 -16.84
CA ILE A 294 5.67 12.46 -15.88
C ILE A 294 6.58 11.51 -16.67
N CYS A 295 7.74 11.21 -16.11
CA CYS A 295 8.59 10.09 -16.51
C CYS A 295 8.98 9.27 -15.27
N GLN A 296 9.27 7.99 -15.48
CA GLN A 296 9.73 7.09 -14.43
C GLN A 296 11.25 7.22 -14.26
N GLU A 297 11.71 7.70 -13.10
CA GLU A 297 13.15 7.93 -12.84
C GLU A 297 13.93 6.60 -12.69
N PHE A 298 13.31 5.63 -12.00
CA PHE A 298 13.88 4.32 -11.70
C PHE A 298 12.89 3.20 -12.01
N LYS A 299 13.02 2.57 -13.18
CA LYS A 299 12.10 1.52 -13.66
C LYS A 299 11.83 0.40 -12.66
N TYR A 300 12.87 -0.03 -11.94
CA TYR A 300 12.79 -1.10 -10.93
C TYR A 300 12.95 -0.58 -9.50
N GLY A 301 12.71 0.72 -9.29
CA GLY A 301 12.95 1.40 -8.01
C GLY A 301 14.40 1.24 -7.55
N THR A 302 15.36 1.18 -8.47
CA THR A 302 16.78 0.92 -8.20
C THR A 302 17.61 1.60 -9.27
N LEU A 303 18.81 2.05 -8.89
CA LEU A 303 19.77 2.60 -9.84
C LEU A 303 20.13 1.53 -10.90
N ALA A 304 19.90 1.84 -12.17
CA ALA A 304 20.20 0.95 -13.27
C ALA A 304 21.72 0.84 -13.54
N GLY A 305 22.09 -0.15 -14.35
CA GLY A 305 23.47 -0.33 -14.84
C GLY A 305 24.47 -0.85 -13.80
N GLN A 306 24.02 -1.18 -12.59
CA GLN A 306 24.88 -1.78 -11.57
C GLN A 306 25.18 -3.26 -11.89
N GLY A 307 26.41 -3.70 -11.61
CA GLY A 307 26.81 -5.09 -11.83
C GLY A 307 26.07 -6.07 -10.91
N ILE A 308 25.84 -7.30 -11.36
CA ILE A 308 25.08 -8.33 -10.62
C ILE A 308 25.62 -8.63 -9.22
N ASP A 309 26.91 -8.37 -8.96
CA ASP A 309 27.54 -8.58 -7.66
C ASP A 309 27.21 -7.48 -6.62
N THR A 310 26.54 -6.40 -7.02
CA THR A 310 26.02 -5.38 -6.10
C THR A 310 24.58 -5.72 -5.66
N PRO A 311 24.12 -5.21 -4.50
CA PRO A 311 22.72 -5.35 -4.09
C PRO A 311 21.74 -4.80 -5.14
N ASP A 312 22.05 -3.66 -5.75
CA ASP A 312 21.23 -3.03 -6.78
C ASP A 312 21.14 -3.89 -8.05
N GLY A 313 22.28 -4.44 -8.51
CA GLY A 313 22.31 -5.32 -9.69
C GLY A 313 21.56 -6.63 -9.46
N LEU A 314 21.66 -7.21 -8.25
CA LEU A 314 20.85 -8.36 -7.84
C LEU A 314 19.35 -8.02 -7.85
N ASN A 315 18.99 -6.87 -7.28
CA ASN A 315 17.61 -6.42 -7.21
C ASN A 315 16.98 -6.30 -8.60
N VAL A 316 17.64 -5.55 -9.50
CA VAL A 316 17.22 -5.37 -10.89
C VAL A 316 17.02 -6.71 -11.58
N ALA A 317 18.00 -7.62 -11.48
CA ALA A 317 17.91 -8.94 -12.12
C ALA A 317 16.73 -9.78 -11.61
N LEU A 318 16.40 -9.70 -10.32
CA LEU A 318 15.26 -10.41 -9.74
C LEU A 318 13.92 -9.80 -10.15
N VAL A 319 13.78 -8.46 -10.17
CA VAL A 319 12.55 -7.79 -10.60
C VAL A 319 12.29 -8.01 -12.10
N GLU A 320 13.33 -7.98 -12.94
CA GLU A 320 13.24 -8.33 -14.36
C GLU A 320 12.76 -9.78 -14.55
N LYS A 321 13.35 -10.71 -13.79
CA LYS A 321 12.96 -12.11 -13.82
C LYS A 321 11.52 -12.30 -13.34
N LEU A 322 11.10 -11.60 -12.29
CA LEU A 322 9.72 -11.61 -11.79
C LEU A 322 8.75 -11.14 -12.88
N ASN A 323 8.96 -9.95 -13.44
CA ASN A 323 8.09 -9.41 -14.50
C ASN A 323 8.02 -10.34 -15.72
N THR A 324 9.14 -10.92 -16.15
CA THR A 324 9.17 -11.92 -17.25
C THR A 324 8.34 -13.17 -16.92
N ASN A 325 8.39 -13.65 -15.67
CA ASN A 325 7.57 -14.78 -15.23
C ASN A 325 6.10 -14.41 -15.13
N MET A 326 5.77 -13.18 -14.71
CA MET A 326 4.39 -12.68 -14.68
C MET A 326 3.77 -12.66 -16.08
N ASP A 327 4.53 -12.27 -17.11
CA ASP A 327 4.07 -12.36 -18.51
C ASP A 327 3.74 -13.81 -18.91
N THR A 328 4.57 -14.78 -18.48
CA THR A 328 4.30 -16.21 -18.72
C THR A 328 3.03 -16.68 -17.99
N ILE A 329 2.84 -16.24 -16.73
CA ILE A 329 1.66 -16.57 -15.93
C ILE A 329 0.38 -16.04 -16.58
N PHE A 330 0.40 -14.79 -17.08
CA PHE A 330 -0.77 -14.17 -17.70
C PHE A 330 -1.02 -14.61 -19.14
N ALA A 331 -0.02 -15.22 -19.80
CA ALA A 331 -0.17 -15.88 -21.09
C ALA A 331 -0.64 -17.35 -20.98
N ALA A 332 -0.69 -17.93 -19.79
CA ALA A 332 -0.98 -19.34 -19.59
C ALA A 332 -2.37 -19.75 -20.14
N SER A 333 -2.43 -20.95 -20.74
CA SER A 333 -3.69 -21.54 -21.20
C SER A 333 -4.63 -21.82 -20.02
N GLY A 334 -5.92 -21.58 -20.21
CA GLY A 334 -6.94 -21.78 -19.16
C GLY A 334 -7.07 -20.64 -18.15
N LEU A 335 -6.26 -19.58 -18.26
CA LEU A 335 -6.40 -18.41 -17.40
C LEU A 335 -7.78 -17.74 -17.58
N PRO A 336 -8.50 -17.44 -16.48
CA PRO A 336 -9.74 -16.66 -16.54
C PRO A 336 -9.56 -15.36 -17.32
N LYS A 337 -10.53 -15.03 -18.17
CA LYS A 337 -10.49 -13.79 -19.00
C LYS A 337 -10.33 -12.53 -18.14
N SER A 338 -10.91 -12.51 -16.95
CA SER A 338 -10.80 -11.40 -15.99
C SER A 338 -9.38 -11.16 -15.49
N LEU A 339 -8.48 -12.13 -15.62
CA LEU A 339 -7.09 -12.01 -15.15
C LEU A 339 -6.10 -11.62 -16.25
N LYS A 340 -6.49 -11.70 -17.52
CA LYS A 340 -5.61 -11.33 -18.65
C LYS A 340 -5.17 -9.87 -18.59
N ILE A 341 -6.01 -9.00 -18.05
CA ILE A 341 -5.72 -7.57 -17.93
C ILE A 341 -4.47 -7.27 -17.10
N TRP A 342 -4.09 -8.17 -16.19
CA TRP A 342 -2.95 -7.95 -15.31
C TRP A 342 -1.59 -8.05 -16.05
N SER A 343 -1.58 -8.47 -17.33
CA SER A 343 -0.42 -8.32 -18.22
C SER A 343 -0.08 -6.87 -18.56
N GLU A 344 -0.94 -5.91 -18.21
CA GLU A 344 -0.71 -4.48 -18.44
C GLU A 344 -0.03 -3.79 -17.24
N TYR A 345 0.21 -4.51 -16.14
CA TYR A 345 0.81 -3.99 -14.91
C TYR A 345 2.16 -4.65 -14.66
N ARG A 346 3.11 -3.89 -14.12
CA ARG A 346 4.48 -4.35 -13.86
C ARG A 346 4.86 -4.09 -12.41
N PHE A 347 5.61 -5.01 -11.83
CA PHE A 347 6.30 -4.74 -10.58
C PHE A 347 7.36 -3.68 -10.85
N THR A 348 7.22 -2.54 -10.18
CA THR A 348 8.30 -1.55 -10.07
C THR A 348 9.30 -2.07 -9.05
N GLY A 349 8.86 -2.64 -7.93
CA GLY A 349 9.79 -3.19 -6.97
C GLY A 349 9.16 -3.56 -5.64
N ALA A 350 10.02 -3.89 -4.68
CA ALA A 350 9.62 -4.07 -3.29
C ALA A 350 10.73 -3.60 -2.34
N LEU A 351 10.37 -3.17 -1.12
CA LEU A 351 11.29 -2.65 -0.11
C LEU A 351 11.02 -3.33 1.26
N TRP A 352 12.10 -3.65 1.98
CA TRP A 352 12.09 -4.31 3.30
C TRP A 352 13.40 -4.01 4.06
N VAL A 353 13.58 -4.55 5.28
CA VAL A 353 14.86 -4.44 6.01
C VAL A 353 15.58 -5.78 6.17
N SER A 354 16.92 -5.73 6.29
CA SER A 354 17.73 -6.93 6.58
C SER A 354 17.63 -7.41 8.01
N ASP A 355 17.66 -6.48 8.97
CA ASP A 355 17.71 -6.77 10.39
C ASP A 355 16.55 -6.06 11.09
N ILE A 356 15.57 -6.85 11.52
CA ILE A 356 14.36 -6.35 12.19
C ILE A 356 14.66 -5.79 13.59
N ALA A 357 15.87 -6.01 14.14
CA ALA A 357 16.31 -5.38 15.39
C ALA A 357 16.80 -3.93 15.17
N LYS A 358 16.85 -3.45 13.92
CA LYS A 358 17.19 -2.08 13.56
C LYS A 358 16.02 -1.41 12.85
N GLY A 359 15.77 -0.15 13.17
CA GLY A 359 14.73 0.64 12.52
C GLY A 359 15.03 0.91 11.04
N SER A 360 14.00 1.27 10.26
CA SER A 360 14.18 1.61 8.84
C SER A 360 14.86 2.96 8.62
N SER A 361 15.04 3.78 9.65
CA SER A 361 15.82 5.02 9.58
C SER A 361 17.31 4.78 9.33
N ASP A 362 17.82 3.57 9.60
CA ASP A 362 19.16 3.15 9.18
C ASP A 362 19.09 2.73 7.70
N SER A 363 19.51 3.61 6.80
CA SER A 363 19.49 3.32 5.34
C SER A 363 20.36 2.12 4.98
N SER A 364 21.38 1.79 5.76
CA SER A 364 22.21 0.59 5.54
C SER A 364 21.47 -0.71 5.88
N ASN A 365 20.32 -0.62 6.56
CA ASN A 365 19.45 -1.74 6.89
C ASN A 365 18.38 -2.00 5.81
N GLN A 366 18.08 -1.01 4.96
CA GLN A 366 17.06 -1.15 3.91
C GLN A 366 17.56 -2.02 2.75
N ARG A 367 16.66 -2.79 2.13
CA ARG A 367 16.95 -3.72 1.01
C ARG A 367 15.83 -3.72 -0.02
N GLY A 368 16.14 -4.31 -1.17
CA GLY A 368 15.24 -4.37 -2.31
C GLY A 368 15.43 -3.16 -3.21
N SER A 369 14.32 -2.57 -3.63
CA SER A 369 14.26 -1.39 -4.48
C SER A 369 14.46 -0.11 -3.66
N LEU A 370 15.71 0.36 -3.52
CA LEU A 370 16.03 1.49 -2.63
C LEU A 370 15.57 2.87 -3.14
N GLU A 371 15.25 3.00 -4.43
CA GLU A 371 14.67 4.20 -5.05
C GLU A 371 13.18 3.98 -5.41
N LEU A 372 12.48 3.15 -4.63
CA LEU A 372 11.12 2.73 -4.93
C LEU A 372 10.13 3.90 -4.81
N ALA A 373 9.59 4.30 -5.95
CA ALA A 373 8.53 5.29 -6.08
C ALA A 373 7.59 4.90 -7.23
N ASN A 374 6.29 4.96 -6.99
CA ASN A 374 5.24 4.80 -7.99
C ASN A 374 5.11 6.07 -8.83
N THR A 375 5.01 5.94 -10.14
CA THR A 375 5.02 7.08 -11.06
C THR A 375 3.85 8.06 -10.83
N VAL A 376 2.72 7.57 -10.32
CA VAL A 376 1.47 8.33 -10.14
C VAL A 376 1.06 8.50 -8.68
N MET A 377 1.81 7.97 -7.71
CA MET A 377 1.61 8.19 -6.26
C MET A 377 2.84 8.77 -5.56
N GLU A 378 4.01 8.77 -6.17
CA GLU A 378 5.22 9.37 -5.62
C GLU A 378 5.90 10.25 -6.67
N THR A 379 5.13 10.84 -7.59
CA THR A 379 5.62 11.63 -8.74
C THR A 379 6.74 12.62 -8.37
N GLU A 380 6.60 13.36 -7.26
CA GLU A 380 7.61 14.33 -6.80
C GLU A 380 8.75 13.72 -5.95
N PHE A 381 8.61 12.46 -5.54
CA PHE A 381 9.54 11.75 -4.65
C PHE A 381 10.43 10.73 -5.39
N GLN A 382 10.26 10.59 -6.70
CA GLN A 382 11.01 9.64 -7.54
C GLN A 382 12.52 9.88 -7.58
N GLY A 383 13.00 11.06 -7.15
CA GLY A 383 14.42 11.41 -7.18
C GLY A 383 14.90 11.88 -8.55
N GLN A 384 16.16 11.56 -8.88
CA GLN A 384 16.80 11.91 -10.15
C GLN A 384 17.51 10.69 -10.74
N SER A 385 17.10 10.28 -11.94
CA SER A 385 17.69 9.16 -12.66
C SER A 385 19.21 9.30 -12.80
N GLY A 386 19.90 8.15 -12.70
CA GLY A 386 21.36 8.07 -12.71
C GLY A 386 22.04 8.44 -11.38
N THR A 387 21.29 8.87 -10.36
CA THR A 387 21.84 9.26 -9.04
C THR A 387 21.21 8.43 -7.93
N ALA A 388 21.95 7.49 -7.33
CA ALA A 388 21.49 6.75 -6.16
C ALA A 388 21.30 7.66 -4.93
N GLY A 389 20.38 7.26 -4.05
CA GLY A 389 19.98 7.96 -2.84
C GLY A 389 19.23 9.27 -3.11
N SER A 390 18.71 9.47 -4.32
CA SER A 390 18.04 10.72 -4.70
C SER A 390 16.53 10.67 -4.52
N SER A 391 15.93 9.48 -4.43
CA SER A 391 14.50 9.29 -4.16
C SER A 391 14.19 9.28 -2.67
N VAL A 392 12.97 9.69 -2.31
CA VAL A 392 12.37 9.35 -1.02
C VAL A 392 11.59 8.06 -1.22
N ASN A 393 12.17 6.94 -0.81
CA ASN A 393 11.45 5.66 -0.81
C ASN A 393 10.42 5.58 0.32
N CYS A 394 9.64 4.49 0.37
CA CYS A 394 8.55 4.30 1.34
C CYS A 394 9.00 4.53 2.80
N PHE A 395 10.18 4.05 3.18
CA PHE A 395 10.69 4.19 4.55
C PHE A 395 11.12 5.61 4.91
N GLY A 396 11.24 6.52 3.95
CA GLY A 396 11.43 7.95 4.20
C GLY A 396 10.23 8.59 4.90
N CYS A 397 9.02 8.09 4.65
CA CYS A 397 7.78 8.57 5.27
C CYS A 397 7.17 7.55 6.26
N HIS A 398 7.40 6.26 6.05
CA HIS A 398 6.86 5.17 6.87
C HIS A 398 7.96 4.51 7.70
N ASN A 399 8.14 4.94 8.95
CA ASN A 399 9.27 4.49 9.75
C ASN A 399 8.92 3.26 10.59
N TYR A 400 9.61 2.14 10.32
CA TYR A 400 9.64 0.99 11.20
C TYR A 400 10.58 1.27 12.39
N SER A 401 10.07 1.10 13.60
CA SER A 401 10.86 1.16 14.83
C SER A 401 11.07 -0.23 15.42
N ALA A 402 12.32 -0.61 15.64
CA ALA A 402 12.64 -1.87 16.31
C ALA A 402 12.44 -1.82 17.84
N THR A 403 12.39 -0.62 18.42
CA THR A 403 12.37 -0.41 19.88
C THR A 403 11.06 0.16 20.41
N SER A 404 10.17 0.59 19.51
CA SER A 404 8.87 1.18 19.84
C SER A 404 7.75 0.38 19.21
N SER A 405 6.53 0.52 19.74
CA SER A 405 5.36 -0.11 19.12
C SER A 405 5.04 0.56 17.78
N ASN A 406 5.00 -0.26 16.72
CA ASN A 406 4.54 0.11 15.39
C ASN A 406 3.00 0.05 15.26
N THR A 407 2.29 -0.42 16.29
CA THR A 407 0.82 -0.45 16.36
C THR A 407 0.27 0.62 17.31
N ALA A 408 1.11 1.39 17.97
CA ALA A 408 0.65 2.53 18.76
C ALA A 408 0.02 3.60 17.84
N THR A 409 -0.89 4.41 18.40
CA THR A 409 -1.44 5.55 17.66
C THR A 409 -0.32 6.55 17.34
N ASN A 410 -0.29 7.06 16.12
CA ASN A 410 0.80 7.86 15.54
C ASN A 410 2.13 7.11 15.46
N ALA A 411 2.10 5.78 15.39
CA ALA A 411 3.28 5.01 15.01
C ALA A 411 3.67 5.39 13.58
N GLY A 412 4.95 5.68 13.37
CA GLY A 412 5.44 6.15 12.06
C GLY A 412 5.26 5.18 10.91
N LEU A 413 4.89 3.91 11.17
CA LEU A 413 4.78 2.88 10.12
C LEU A 413 3.48 2.96 9.32
N SER A 414 2.33 3.14 9.97
CA SER A 414 1.01 3.14 9.31
C SER A 414 0.10 4.25 9.85
N HIS A 415 -0.06 5.30 9.05
CA HIS A 415 -1.09 6.29 9.28
C HIS A 415 -2.50 5.77 8.90
N ILE A 416 -2.60 4.70 8.10
CA ILE A 416 -3.88 4.06 7.76
C ILE A 416 -4.49 3.43 9.01
N PHE A 417 -3.67 2.82 9.86
CA PHE A 417 -4.15 2.27 11.12
C PHE A 417 -4.70 3.36 12.05
N ASP A 418 -4.04 4.53 12.09
CA ASP A 418 -4.55 5.69 12.81
C ASP A 418 -5.89 6.19 12.26
N ASP A 419 -6.03 6.24 10.93
CA ASP A 419 -7.30 6.58 10.28
C ASP A 419 -8.40 5.57 10.62
N VAL A 420 -8.09 4.27 10.66
CA VAL A 420 -9.03 3.21 11.03
C VAL A 420 -9.49 3.38 12.48
N ILE A 421 -8.57 3.61 13.42
CA ILE A 421 -8.88 3.87 14.84
C ILE A 421 -9.74 5.13 14.95
N THR A 422 -9.29 6.23 14.34
CA THR A 422 -9.97 7.53 14.39
C THR A 422 -11.38 7.43 13.81
N GLY A 423 -11.52 6.67 12.72
CA GLY A 423 -12.76 6.42 12.03
C GLY A 423 -13.73 5.51 12.76
N GLN A 424 -13.34 4.78 13.84
CA GLN A 424 -14.27 3.96 14.65
C GLN A 424 -15.25 4.80 15.49
N CYS A 425 -15.91 5.76 14.86
CA CYS A 425 -16.96 6.58 15.42
C CYS A 425 -18.27 5.81 15.48
N LYS A 426 -19.03 6.04 16.54
CA LYS A 426 -20.35 5.51 16.78
C LYS A 426 -21.24 6.59 17.36
N ASP A 427 -22.48 6.55 16.94
CA ASP A 427 -23.57 7.34 17.50
C ASP A 427 -23.99 6.72 18.84
N VAL A 428 -23.77 7.44 19.92
CA VAL A 428 -24.14 7.02 21.28
C VAL A 428 -25.30 7.88 21.77
N THR A 429 -26.40 7.24 22.15
CA THR A 429 -27.55 7.94 22.73
C THR A 429 -27.16 8.59 24.06
N ALA A 430 -27.38 9.90 24.16
CA ALA A 430 -27.19 10.65 25.40
C ALA A 430 -28.21 10.24 26.47
N THR A 431 -27.87 10.44 27.73
CA THR A 431 -28.78 10.16 28.87
C THR A 431 -29.93 11.15 28.99
N SER A 432 -29.89 12.26 28.24
CA SER A 432 -30.90 13.32 28.24
C SER A 432 -30.98 14.01 26.89
N LEU A 433 -32.09 14.72 26.66
CA LEU A 433 -32.24 15.58 25.49
C LEU A 433 -31.33 16.81 25.63
N ILE A 434 -30.53 17.05 24.59
CA ILE A 434 -29.59 18.16 24.47
C ILE A 434 -30.19 19.15 23.46
N ASN A 435 -30.26 20.41 23.83
CA ASN A 435 -30.89 21.46 23.01
C ASN A 435 -29.91 22.53 22.53
N ASN A 436 -28.66 22.51 23.02
CA ASN A 436 -27.62 23.45 22.62
C ASN A 436 -26.22 22.85 22.83
N GLN A 437 -25.22 23.52 22.25
CA GLN A 437 -23.82 23.08 22.30
C GLN A 437 -23.27 23.01 23.73
N GLN A 438 -23.62 23.97 24.60
CA GLN A 438 -23.14 24.00 25.99
C GLN A 438 -23.60 22.77 26.79
N GLN A 439 -24.83 22.30 26.56
CA GLN A 439 -25.33 21.05 27.14
C GLN A 439 -24.60 19.83 26.55
N ALA A 440 -24.28 19.85 25.26
CA ALA A 440 -23.52 18.77 24.61
C ALA A 440 -22.13 18.60 25.23
N GLU A 441 -21.43 19.71 25.46
CA GLU A 441 -20.11 19.74 26.09
C GLU A 441 -20.10 19.16 27.51
N GLN A 442 -21.23 19.19 28.21
CA GLN A 442 -21.36 18.61 29.55
C GLN A 442 -21.76 17.14 29.52
N ILE A 443 -22.62 16.73 28.59
CA ILE A 443 -23.29 15.42 28.62
C ILE A 443 -22.59 14.40 27.70
N CYS A 444 -22.18 14.82 26.51
CA CYS A 444 -21.64 13.91 25.52
C CYS A 444 -20.29 13.29 25.92
N PRO A 445 -19.34 13.99 26.58
CA PRO A 445 -18.12 13.35 27.09
C PRO A 445 -18.40 12.17 28.02
N GLY A 446 -19.36 12.32 28.94
CA GLY A 446 -19.78 11.25 29.84
C GLY A 446 -20.46 10.09 29.11
N SER A 447 -21.35 10.41 28.16
CA SER A 447 -22.05 9.42 27.33
C SER A 447 -21.06 8.58 26.51
N CYS A 448 -20.08 9.23 25.87
CA CYS A 448 -19.04 8.55 25.10
C CYS A 448 -18.11 7.73 26.01
N SER A 449 -17.69 8.28 27.14
CA SER A 449 -16.83 7.58 28.11
C SER A 449 -17.49 6.30 28.63
N GLY A 450 -18.80 6.33 28.88
CA GLY A 450 -19.59 5.13 29.24
C GLY A 450 -19.58 4.04 28.16
N ALA A 451 -19.40 4.41 26.89
CA ALA A 451 -19.23 3.50 25.77
C ALA A 451 -17.75 3.13 25.49
N GLY A 452 -16.81 3.62 26.31
CA GLY A 452 -15.36 3.43 26.11
C GLY A 452 -14.81 4.20 24.90
N LEU A 453 -15.41 5.34 24.57
CA LEU A 453 -15.08 6.21 23.43
C LEU A 453 -14.91 7.67 23.91
N LYS A 454 -14.34 8.54 23.08
CA LYS A 454 -14.27 9.98 23.33
C LYS A 454 -15.26 10.73 22.46
N TRP A 455 -15.84 11.79 23.00
CA TRP A 455 -16.74 12.65 22.24
C TRP A 455 -15.97 13.42 21.17
N ASN A 456 -16.46 13.40 19.93
CA ASN A 456 -15.81 14.06 18.80
C ASN A 456 -16.30 15.51 18.57
N GLY A 457 -17.07 16.05 19.51
CA GLY A 457 -17.64 17.40 19.42
C GLY A 457 -18.97 17.47 18.64
N GLN A 458 -19.41 16.37 18.02
CA GLN A 458 -20.66 16.32 17.25
C GLN A 458 -21.82 15.77 18.10
N TRP A 459 -23.00 16.34 17.91
CA TRP A 459 -24.25 15.81 18.46
C TRP A 459 -25.42 16.17 17.55
N THR A 460 -26.48 15.39 17.59
CA THR A 460 -27.72 15.70 16.88
C THR A 460 -28.94 15.23 17.65
N ASN A 461 -30.01 16.03 17.60
CA ASN A 461 -31.35 15.62 18.02
C ASN A 461 -32.27 15.41 16.79
N GLN A 462 -31.70 15.29 15.60
CA GLN A 462 -32.42 15.07 14.34
C GLN A 462 -31.82 13.91 13.54
N ASN A 463 -32.68 13.16 12.87
CA ASN A 463 -32.28 12.10 11.96
C ASN A 463 -31.57 12.72 10.74
N ALA A 464 -30.33 12.28 10.48
CA ALA A 464 -29.50 12.82 9.40
C ALA A 464 -30.10 12.65 7.98
N LYS A 465 -30.99 11.67 7.77
CA LYS A 465 -31.59 11.38 6.46
C LYS A 465 -32.96 12.05 6.27
N THR A 466 -33.77 12.16 7.34
CA THR A 466 -35.15 12.63 7.25
C THR A 466 -35.38 14.02 7.87
N GLY A 467 -34.44 14.52 8.66
CA GLY A 467 -34.61 15.75 9.46
C GLY A 467 -35.60 15.64 10.61
N ALA A 468 -36.22 14.46 10.79
CA ALA A 468 -37.16 14.23 11.87
C ALA A 468 -36.47 14.30 13.23
N GLN A 469 -37.14 14.89 14.22
CA GLN A 469 -36.62 14.97 15.57
C GLN A 469 -36.49 13.57 16.19
N LEU A 470 -35.34 13.30 16.79
CA LEU A 470 -35.04 12.05 17.48
C LEU A 470 -35.64 12.09 18.88
N PRO A 471 -36.09 10.94 19.42
CA PRO A 471 -36.62 10.85 20.77
C PRO A 471 -35.57 11.15 21.86
N MET A 472 -34.28 10.96 21.55
CA MET A 472 -33.15 11.28 22.40
C MET A 472 -32.02 11.87 21.54
N THR A 473 -31.20 12.73 22.14
CA THR A 473 -29.98 13.22 21.47
C THR A 473 -28.99 12.08 21.28
N VAL A 474 -28.27 12.13 20.16
CA VAL A 474 -27.14 11.27 19.85
C VAL A 474 -25.86 12.09 19.88
N CYS A 475 -24.83 11.57 20.57
CA CYS A 475 -23.48 12.11 20.61
C CYS A 475 -22.58 11.30 19.67
N GLY A 476 -21.77 11.97 18.86
CA GLY A 476 -20.74 11.33 18.05
C GLY A 476 -19.54 10.94 18.92
N CYS A 477 -19.26 9.66 19.04
CA CYS A 477 -18.20 9.15 19.91
C CYS A 477 -17.20 8.31 19.11
N CYS A 478 -15.90 8.58 19.21
CA CYS A 478 -14.86 7.90 18.43
C CYS A 478 -13.78 7.27 19.33
N ALA A 479 -12.99 6.37 18.77
CA ALA A 479 -12.10 5.50 19.54
C ALA A 479 -10.73 6.09 19.93
N TYR A 480 -10.43 7.34 19.57
CA TYR A 480 -9.09 7.95 19.68
C TYR A 480 -8.88 8.80 20.93
#